data_AF-A0A834IG05-F1
#
_entry.id   AF-A0A834IG05-F1
#
_cell.length_a   1.000
_cell.length_b   1.000
_cell.length_c   1.000
_cell.angle_alpha   90.00
_cell.angle_beta   90.00
_cell.angle_gamma   90.00
#
_symmetry.space_group_name_H-M   'P 1'
#
loop_
_entity.id
_entity.type
_entity.pdbx_description
1 polymer ?
#
loop_
_entity_poly.entity_id
_entity_poly.type
_entity_poly.pdbx_seq_one_letter_code
_entity_poly.pdbx_strand_id
1 'polypeptide(L)'
;SGNVTHTEEGNYIFDRNNPNYFSQADQLVHQRIVKIWTNFATYKNPTPSQDTLLQNIIWPKVSESNFQYVDIGENLQVLKDPKKEKYSFWKNLFNTYGVRPFETY
;
A
#
# COMPACT_ATOMS: atom_id res chain seq x y z
N SER A 1 17.79 -0.65 -10.20
CA SER A 1 16.47 -0.54 -9.54
C SER A 1 15.85 0.77 -9.96
N GLY A 2 14.79 0.74 -10.78
CA GLY A 2 13.97 1.93 -11.03
C GLY A 2 13.10 2.19 -9.80
N ASN A 3 12.94 3.45 -9.41
CA ASN A 3 11.99 3.80 -8.36
C ASN A 3 10.57 3.62 -8.89
N VAL A 4 9.63 3.17 -8.03
CA VAL A 4 8.21 3.13 -8.38
C VAL A 4 7.68 4.57 -8.39
N THR A 5 7.34 5.07 -9.57
CA THR A 5 6.79 6.43 -9.73
C THR A 5 5.28 6.44 -9.57
N HIS A 6 4.72 7.64 -9.46
CA HIS A 6 3.27 7.81 -9.34
C HIS A 6 2.57 7.16 -10.54
N THR A 7 1.46 6.46 -10.29
CA THR A 7 0.58 5.77 -11.26
C THR A 7 1.05 4.40 -11.77
N GLU A 8 2.26 3.97 -11.42
CA GLU A 8 2.80 2.67 -11.87
C GLU A 8 2.02 1.47 -11.32
N GLU A 9 1.40 1.60 -10.14
CA GLU A 9 0.59 0.55 -9.53
C GLU A 9 -0.63 0.18 -10.39
N GLY A 10 -1.12 1.13 -11.20
CA GLY A 10 -2.24 0.91 -12.11
C GLY A 10 -1.96 -0.20 -13.15
N ASN A 11 -0.70 -0.42 -13.50
CA ASN A 11 -0.30 -1.50 -14.42
C ASN A 11 -0.45 -2.90 -13.81
N TYR A 12 -0.48 -3.00 -12.48
CA TYR A 12 -0.69 -4.25 -11.77
C TYR A 12 -2.15 -4.52 -11.43
N ILE A 13 -3.02 -3.49 -11.47
CA ILE A 13 -4.45 -3.63 -11.13
C ILE A 13 -5.29 -3.86 -12.38
N PHE A 14 -5.02 -3.11 -13.44
CA PHE A 14 -5.84 -3.09 -14.65
C PHE A 14 -5.18 -3.88 -15.77
N ASP A 15 -6.00 -4.45 -16.65
CA ASP A 15 -5.58 -5.13 -17.87
C ASP A 15 -5.11 -4.10 -18.93
N ARG A 16 -4.01 -3.40 -18.61
CA ARG A 16 -3.38 -2.40 -19.49
C ARG A 16 -2.34 -3.04 -20.41
N ASN A 17 -1.71 -4.10 -19.95
CA ASN A 17 -0.64 -4.80 -20.64
C ASN A 17 -0.74 -6.29 -20.32
N ASN A 18 -0.35 -7.15 -21.26
CA ASN A 18 -0.28 -8.58 -21.01
C ASN A 18 0.79 -8.89 -19.95
N PRO A 19 0.45 -9.52 -18.81
CA PRO A 19 1.41 -9.84 -17.74
C PRO A 19 2.61 -10.67 -18.22
N ASN A 20 2.44 -11.48 -19.27
CA ASN A 20 3.50 -12.33 -19.81
C ASN A 20 4.67 -11.54 -20.43
N TYR A 21 4.52 -10.22 -20.65
CA TYR A 21 5.61 -9.35 -21.10
C TYR A 21 6.51 -8.87 -19.97
N PHE A 22 6.14 -9.12 -18.71
CA PHE A 22 6.89 -8.67 -17.53
C PHE A 22 7.61 -9.84 -16.86
N SER A 23 8.52 -9.50 -15.93
CA SER A 23 9.27 -10.51 -15.18
C SER A 23 8.34 -11.41 -14.35
N GLN A 24 8.80 -12.60 -13.96
CA GLN A 24 8.03 -13.48 -13.07
C GLN A 24 7.72 -12.80 -11.72
N ALA A 25 8.62 -11.94 -11.23
CA ALA A 25 8.40 -11.17 -10.01
C ALA A 25 7.24 -10.16 -10.19
N ASP A 26 7.19 -9.45 -11.32
CA ASP A 26 6.09 -8.51 -11.61
C ASP A 26 4.76 -9.22 -11.81
N GLN A 27 4.77 -10.39 -12.47
CA GLN A 27 3.58 -11.24 -12.63
C GLN A 27 3.05 -11.71 -11.26
N LEU A 28 3.94 -12.08 -10.35
CA LEU A 28 3.59 -12.45 -8.98
C LEU A 28 2.98 -11.26 -8.21
N VAL A 29 3.57 -10.07 -8.33
CA VAL A 29 3.05 -8.84 -7.70
C VAL A 29 1.67 -8.49 -8.27
N HIS A 30 1.47 -8.60 -9.59
CA HIS A 30 0.18 -8.41 -10.25
C HIS A 30 -0.89 -9.34 -9.65
N GLN A 31 -0.63 -10.64 -9.58
CA GLN A 31 -1.56 -11.62 -9.01
C GLN A 31 -1.92 -11.29 -7.55
N ARG A 32 -0.93 -10.89 -6.74
CA ARG A 32 -1.15 -10.48 -5.34
C ARG A 32 -2.01 -9.24 -5.23
N ILE A 33 -1.73 -8.19 -6.01
CA ILE A 33 -2.50 -6.93 -6.00
C ILE A 33 -3.94 -7.19 -6.41
N VAL A 34 -4.18 -7.96 -7.47
CA VAL A 34 -5.54 -8.34 -7.91
C VAL A 34 -6.27 -9.11 -6.81
N LYS A 35 -5.61 -10.07 -6.16
CA LYS A 35 -6.19 -10.85 -5.06
C LYS A 35 -6.55 -9.97 -3.86
N ILE A 36 -5.64 -9.08 -3.44
CA ILE A 36 -5.83 -8.12 -2.34
C ILE A 36 -7.06 -7.24 -2.61
N TRP A 37 -7.15 -6.63 -3.80
CA TRP A 37 -8.28 -5.78 -4.17
C TRP A 37 -9.60 -6.55 -4.25
N THR A 38 -9.58 -7.76 -4.82
CA THR A 38 -10.76 -8.63 -4.93
C THR A 38 -11.27 -9.05 -3.55
N ASN A 39 -10.36 -9.45 -2.66
CA ASN A 39 -10.69 -9.78 -1.28
C ASN A 39 -11.30 -8.58 -0.54
N PHE A 40 -10.71 -7.39 -0.71
CA PHE A 40 -11.26 -6.18 -0.10
C PHE A 40 -12.67 -5.85 -0.61
N ALA A 41 -12.89 -5.92 -1.93
CA ALA A 41 -14.20 -5.69 -2.53
C ALA A 41 -15.26 -6.71 -2.03
N THR A 42 -14.85 -7.98 -1.83
CA THR A 42 -15.75 -9.07 -1.42
C THR A 42 -16.03 -9.07 0.09
N TYR A 43 -15.00 -8.88 0.91
CA TYR A 43 -15.04 -9.13 2.36
C TYR A 43 -14.81 -7.89 3.22
N LYS A 44 -14.53 -6.72 2.61
CA LYS A 44 -14.04 -5.52 3.31
C LYS A 44 -12.74 -5.78 4.09
N ASN A 45 -11.99 -6.80 3.71
CA ASN A 45 -10.73 -7.21 4.30
C ASN A 45 -9.81 -7.77 3.18
N PRO A 46 -8.62 -7.18 2.94
CA PRO A 46 -7.73 -7.62 1.87
C PRO A 46 -7.12 -9.02 2.09
N THR A 47 -7.05 -9.49 3.34
CA THR A 47 -6.51 -10.80 3.74
C THR A 47 -7.45 -11.44 4.78
N PRO A 48 -8.63 -11.93 4.35
CA PRO A 48 -9.65 -12.45 5.28
C PRO A 48 -9.23 -13.76 5.97
N SER A 49 -8.29 -14.50 5.38
CA SER A 49 -7.69 -15.73 5.88
C SER A 49 -6.23 -15.82 5.44
N GLN A 50 -5.48 -16.78 5.99
CA GLN A 50 -4.15 -17.11 5.47
C GLN A 50 -4.25 -17.60 4.02
N ASP A 51 -3.35 -17.11 3.18
CA ASP A 51 -3.28 -17.42 1.75
C ASP A 51 -1.79 -17.45 1.36
N THR A 52 -1.34 -18.55 0.77
CA THR A 52 0.08 -18.74 0.43
C THR A 52 0.55 -17.79 -0.66
N LEU A 53 -0.32 -17.39 -1.59
CA LEU A 53 -0.01 -16.35 -2.59
C LEU A 53 0.30 -15.02 -1.90
N LEU A 54 -0.43 -14.72 -0.82
CA LEU A 54 -0.24 -13.56 0.03
C LEU A 54 0.73 -13.82 1.19
N GLN A 55 1.59 -14.84 1.09
CA GLN A 55 2.60 -15.19 2.11
C GLN A 55 2.02 -15.31 3.53
N ASN A 56 0.74 -15.71 3.63
CA ASN A 56 -0.01 -15.86 4.86
C ASN A 56 -0.08 -14.60 5.74
N ILE A 57 0.16 -13.41 5.18
CA ILE A 57 0.03 -12.17 5.94
C ILE A 57 -1.43 -11.92 6.32
N ILE A 58 -1.64 -11.33 7.49
CA ILE A 58 -2.91 -10.73 7.88
C ILE A 58 -2.68 -9.23 7.93
N TRP A 59 -3.34 -8.50 7.03
CA TRP A 59 -3.25 -7.06 6.92
C TRP A 59 -3.84 -6.40 8.18
N PRO A 60 -3.02 -5.67 8.98
CA PRO A 60 -3.48 -5.07 10.22
C PRO A 60 -4.41 -3.88 9.97
N LYS A 61 -5.38 -3.68 10.85
CA LYS A 61 -6.16 -2.45 10.86
C LYS A 61 -5.32 -1.31 11.43
N VAL A 62 -5.35 -0.17 10.75
CA VAL A 62 -4.68 1.06 11.20
C VAL A 62 -5.37 1.61 12.45
N SER A 63 -4.59 2.17 13.38
CA SER A 63 -5.10 2.97 14.51
C SER A 63 -4.25 4.22 14.70
N GLU A 64 -4.76 5.20 15.45
CA GLU A 64 -4.03 6.45 15.73
C GLU A 64 -2.67 6.24 16.39
N SER A 65 -2.56 5.21 17.24
CA SER A 65 -1.34 4.85 17.95
C SER A 65 -0.46 3.85 17.19
N ASN A 66 -0.96 3.24 16.11
CA ASN A 66 -0.27 2.19 15.37
C ASN A 66 -0.58 2.27 13.87
N PHE A 67 0.22 3.07 13.16
CA PHE A 67 0.12 3.26 11.73
C PHE A 67 0.87 2.17 10.96
N GLN A 68 0.27 0.98 10.86
CA GLN A 68 0.81 -0.13 10.07
C GLN A 68 0.31 -0.12 8.63
N TYR A 69 1.16 -0.61 7.73
CA TYR A 69 0.84 -0.80 6.32
C TYR A 69 1.54 -2.04 5.78
N VAL A 70 1.09 -2.54 4.63
CA VAL A 70 1.77 -3.61 3.91
C VAL A 70 2.60 -2.98 2.80
N ASP A 71 3.90 -3.22 2.84
CA ASP A 71 4.82 -2.98 1.74
C ASP A 71 4.68 -4.12 0.73
N ILE A 72 4.39 -3.78 -0.53
CA ILE A 72 4.07 -4.73 -1.59
C ILE A 72 5.20 -4.71 -2.61
N GLY A 73 6.00 -5.76 -2.61
CA GLY A 73 6.96 -6.08 -3.65
C GLY A 73 7.02 -7.59 -3.90
N GLU A 74 8.21 -8.08 -4.27
CA GLU A 74 8.45 -9.54 -4.38
C GLU A 74 8.16 -10.28 -3.07
N ASN A 75 8.28 -9.59 -1.94
CA ASN A 75 7.77 -10.02 -0.65
C ASN A 75 6.74 -9.01 -0.12
N LEU A 76 5.81 -9.50 0.68
CA LEU A 76 4.84 -8.72 1.43
C LEU A 76 5.37 -8.55 2.85
N GLN A 77 5.48 -7.30 3.31
CA GLN A 77 5.99 -6.99 4.64
C GLN A 77 5.05 -6.05 5.37
N VAL A 78 4.73 -6.37 6.62
CA VAL A 78 3.98 -5.44 7.49
C VAL A 78 4.98 -4.48 8.12
N LEU A 79 4.93 -3.23 7.72
CA LEU A 79 5.75 -2.13 8.24
C LEU A 79 4.91 -1.15 9.05
N LYS A 80 5.58 -0.16 9.67
CA LYS A 80 4.94 0.87 10.50
C LYS A 80 5.52 2.26 10.21
N ASP A 81 4.74 3.28 10.53
CA ASP A 81 5.12 4.70 10.45
C ASP A 81 5.62 5.12 9.05
N PRO A 82 4.76 5.06 8.01
CA PRO A 82 5.17 5.36 6.64
C PRO A 82 5.71 6.80 6.53
N LYS A 83 6.92 6.94 5.98
CA LYS A 83 7.60 8.25 5.81
C LYS A 83 7.60 9.09 7.10
N LYS A 84 7.81 8.45 8.26
CA LYS A 84 7.75 9.03 9.61
C LYS A 84 8.37 10.42 9.74
N GLU A 85 9.56 10.61 9.21
CA GLU A 85 10.29 11.88 9.29
C GLU A 85 9.54 13.01 8.58
N LYS A 86 9.04 12.77 7.36
CA LYS A 86 8.25 13.74 6.59
C LYS A 86 6.93 14.05 7.30
N TYR A 87 6.24 13.02 7.79
CA TYR A 87 5.00 13.22 8.55
C TYR A 87 5.24 14.06 9.81
N SER A 88 6.30 13.76 10.56
CA SER A 88 6.66 14.49 11.78
C SER A 88 7.02 15.94 11.47
N PHE A 89 7.79 16.19 10.40
CA PHE A 89 8.11 17.53 9.93
C PHE A 89 6.86 18.35 9.64
N TRP A 90 5.96 17.84 8.79
CA TRP A 90 4.73 18.56 8.44
C TRP A 90 3.82 18.76 9.66
N LYS A 91 3.64 17.73 10.49
CA LYS A 91 2.86 17.82 11.73
C LYS A 91 3.40 18.94 12.64
N ASN A 92 4.71 19.03 12.81
CA ASN A 92 5.34 20.09 13.60
C ASN A 92 5.15 21.47 12.96
N LEU A 93 5.33 21.59 11.65
CA LEU A 93 5.15 22.85 10.93
C LEU A 93 3.72 23.40 11.11
N PHE A 94 2.70 22.56 10.91
CA PHE A 94 1.30 22.96 11.08
C PHE A 94 0.93 23.23 12.55
N ASN A 95 1.51 22.49 13.50
CA ASN A 95 1.26 22.76 14.93
C ASN A 95 1.89 24.08 15.39
N THR A 96 3.05 24.45 14.84
CA THR A 96 3.76 25.68 15.25
C THR A 96 3.22 26.92 14.53
N TYR A 97 2.88 26.81 13.25
CA TYR A 97 2.58 27.98 12.40
C TYR A 97 1.20 27.96 11.75
N GLY A 98 0.47 26.85 11.85
CA GLY A 98 -0.84 26.71 11.21
C GLY A 98 -1.92 27.49 11.96
N VAL A 99 -2.60 28.39 11.26
CA VAL A 99 -3.80 29.06 11.77
C VAL A 99 -5.01 28.17 11.47
N ARG A 100 -5.82 27.88 12.49
CA ARG A 100 -7.05 27.09 12.33
C ARG A 100 -8.25 28.01 12.06
N PRO A 101 -9.27 27.56 11.29
CA PRO A 101 -9.33 26.28 10.59
C PRO A 101 -8.28 26.22 9.46
N PHE A 102 -7.76 25.02 9.20
CA PHE A 102 -6.86 24.84 8.05
C PHE A 102 -7.70 25.01 6.79
N GLU A 103 -7.73 26.22 6.23
CA GLU A 103 -8.33 26.45 4.92
C GLU A 103 -7.37 25.92 3.85
N THR A 104 -7.72 24.77 3.28
CA THR A 104 -7.08 24.22 2.10
C THR A 104 -8.04 24.39 0.93
N TYR A 105 -7.65 25.21 -0.05
CA TYR A 105 -8.35 25.36 -1.33
C TYR A 105 -8.15 24.16 -2.25
#